data_AF-A0A955JBX1-F1
#
_entry.id   AF-A0A955JBX1-F1
#
_cell.length_a   1.000
_cell.length_b   1.000
_cell.length_c   1.000
_cell.angle_alpha   90.00
_cell.angle_beta   90.00
_cell.angle_gamma   90.00
#
_symmetry.space_group_name_H-M   'P 1'
#
loop_
_entity.id
_entity.type
_entity.pdbx_description
1 polymer ?
#
loop_
_entity_poly.entity_id
_entity_poly.type
_entity_poly.pdbx_seq_one_letter_code
_entity_poly.pdbx_strand_id
1 'polypeptide(L)'
;KDIDAAYNQIETYKNEIPQLFRTTLLNVISDGFNARYGSLSANLDRFMTWRTVDGSTLIPNGSDLALETLTRGLLSPRTLLDLLRWFVVFEDEGKGPIKKVAGYHQFHAVRKAVGSILEARERDGKAGVIWHTQGSGKSLLMTFLAGRVMHHPELENPTLLVLTDRNDLDNQLFATFARCKDILGEDPVQAESISDLKELLDREVGGV
;
A
#
# COMPACT_ATOMS: atom_id res chain seq x y z
N LYS A 1 -26.12 9.07 -15.10
CA LYS A 1 -25.42 8.69 -13.86
C LYS A 1 -24.29 7.79 -14.30
N ASP A 2 -23.06 8.30 -14.23
CA ASP A 2 -21.95 7.72 -14.97
C ASP A 2 -20.65 8.00 -14.21
N ILE A 3 -19.98 6.92 -13.79
CA ILE A 3 -18.70 6.99 -13.07
C ILE A 3 -17.62 7.58 -13.99
N ASP A 4 -17.70 7.34 -15.29
CA ASP A 4 -16.78 7.88 -16.29
C ASP A 4 -16.92 9.41 -16.38
N ALA A 5 -18.15 9.92 -16.35
CA ALA A 5 -18.40 11.36 -16.30
C ALA A 5 -17.81 12.01 -15.03
N ALA A 6 -17.98 11.36 -13.87
CA ALA A 6 -17.41 11.85 -12.61
C ALA A 6 -15.86 11.85 -12.63
N TYR A 7 -15.25 10.82 -13.23
CA TYR A 7 -13.81 10.76 -13.44
C TYR A 7 -13.32 11.85 -14.41
N ASN A 8 -13.98 12.04 -15.54
CA ASN A 8 -13.62 13.07 -16.52
C ASN A 8 -13.74 14.49 -15.93
N GLN A 9 -14.66 14.70 -14.99
CA GLN A 9 -14.74 15.97 -14.26
C GLN A 9 -13.51 16.20 -13.37
N ILE A 10 -13.01 15.14 -12.70
CA ILE A 10 -11.75 15.20 -11.96
C ILE A 10 -10.57 15.51 -12.90
N GLU A 11 -10.49 14.86 -14.07
CA GLU A 11 -9.45 15.15 -15.06
C GLU A 11 -9.51 16.60 -15.57
N THR A 12 -10.72 17.13 -15.77
CA THR A 12 -10.91 18.53 -16.13
C THR A 12 -10.37 19.47 -15.04
N TYR A 13 -10.69 19.21 -13.77
CA TYR A 13 -10.16 20.01 -12.66
C TYR A 13 -8.65 19.89 -12.49
N LYS A 14 -8.06 18.73 -12.76
CA LYS A 14 -6.59 18.58 -12.76
C LYS A 14 -5.93 19.50 -13.80
N ASN A 15 -6.56 19.65 -14.96
CA ASN A 15 -6.05 20.50 -16.04
C ASN A 15 -6.30 21.99 -15.79
N GLU A 16 -7.50 22.35 -15.34
CA GLU A 16 -7.90 23.76 -15.17
C GLU A 16 -7.43 24.38 -13.85
N ILE A 17 -7.37 23.59 -12.77
CA ILE A 17 -7.10 24.07 -11.41
C ILE A 17 -6.10 23.13 -10.67
N PRO A 18 -4.89 22.90 -11.23
CA PRO A 18 -3.92 21.92 -10.70
C PRO A 18 -3.49 22.18 -9.25
N GLN A 19 -3.57 23.43 -8.77
CA GLN A 19 -3.23 23.81 -7.41
C GLN A 19 -4.07 23.09 -6.34
N LEU A 20 -5.32 22.71 -6.65
CA LEU A 20 -6.18 21.97 -5.72
C LEU A 20 -5.67 20.55 -5.46
N PHE A 21 -4.85 20.00 -6.36
CA PHE A 21 -4.42 18.60 -6.30
C PHE A 21 -3.05 18.39 -5.67
N ARG A 22 -2.29 19.47 -5.40
CA ARG A 22 -0.91 19.39 -4.88
C ARG A 22 -0.81 18.60 -3.57
N THR A 23 -1.81 18.74 -2.70
CA THR A 23 -1.85 18.09 -1.37
C THR A 23 -2.92 17.02 -1.27
N THR A 24 -3.57 16.65 -2.39
CA THR A 24 -4.67 15.69 -2.37
C THR A 24 -4.16 14.29 -2.06
N LEU A 25 -4.69 13.68 -1.01
CA LEU A 25 -4.38 12.29 -0.66
C LEU A 25 -4.90 11.33 -1.74
N LEU A 26 -6.20 11.40 -2.00
CA LEU A 26 -6.94 10.57 -2.96
C LEU A 26 -8.13 11.34 -3.53
N ASN A 27 -8.64 10.88 -4.66
CA ASN A 27 -9.88 11.36 -5.28
C ASN A 27 -10.98 10.34 -5.06
N VAL A 28 -12.22 10.80 -4.85
CA VAL A 28 -13.41 9.95 -4.77
C VAL A 28 -14.35 10.34 -5.91
N ILE A 29 -14.85 9.33 -6.63
CA ILE A 29 -15.88 9.49 -7.67
C ILE A 29 -17.09 8.65 -7.29
N SER A 30 -18.30 9.20 -7.49
CA SER A 30 -19.54 8.51 -7.16
C SER A 30 -20.72 9.03 -7.98
N ASP A 31 -21.69 8.17 -8.24
CA ASP A 31 -23.00 8.48 -8.83
C ASP A 31 -24.17 8.28 -7.84
N GLY A 32 -23.85 8.07 -6.55
CA GLY A 32 -24.77 7.74 -5.48
C GLY A 32 -24.92 6.24 -5.20
N PHE A 33 -24.72 5.37 -6.19
CA PHE A 33 -24.80 3.91 -6.05
C PHE A 33 -23.41 3.27 -6.08
N ASN A 34 -22.57 3.73 -6.99
CA ASN A 34 -21.17 3.37 -7.10
C ASN A 34 -20.32 4.41 -6.38
N ALA A 35 -19.27 3.96 -5.70
CA ALA A 35 -18.25 4.84 -5.15
C ALA A 35 -16.88 4.19 -5.31
N ARG A 36 -15.95 4.92 -5.91
CA ARG A 36 -14.56 4.47 -6.11
C ARG A 36 -13.59 5.55 -5.70
N TYR A 37 -12.37 5.13 -5.35
CA TYR A 37 -11.28 6.04 -5.04
C TYR A 37 -10.01 5.68 -5.80
N GLY A 38 -9.18 6.68 -6.06
CA GLY A 38 -7.90 6.53 -6.75
C GLY A 38 -6.93 7.63 -6.36
N SER A 39 -5.65 7.44 -6.67
CA SER A 39 -4.64 8.48 -6.48
C SER A 39 -4.77 9.59 -7.55
N LEU A 40 -3.94 10.62 -7.44
CA LEU A 40 -3.81 11.66 -8.46
C LEU A 40 -3.36 11.09 -9.82
N SER A 41 -2.45 10.11 -9.82
CA SER A 41 -1.87 9.50 -11.03
C SER A 41 -2.64 8.28 -11.55
N ALA A 42 -3.73 7.89 -10.88
CA ALA A 42 -4.54 6.74 -11.28
C ALA A 42 -5.42 7.06 -12.49
N ASN A 43 -5.42 6.19 -13.48
CA ASN A 43 -6.46 6.16 -14.51
C ASN A 43 -7.73 5.49 -13.95
N LEU A 44 -8.85 5.58 -14.68
CA LEU A 44 -10.16 5.09 -14.22
C LEU A 44 -10.15 3.61 -13.82
N ASP A 45 -9.43 2.76 -14.55
CA ASP A 45 -9.31 1.32 -14.28
C ASP A 45 -8.57 1.00 -12.96
N ARG A 46 -7.86 1.98 -12.41
CA ARG A 46 -7.19 1.91 -11.10
C ARG A 46 -8.01 2.54 -9.98
N PHE A 47 -9.18 3.11 -10.27
CA PHE A 47 -10.12 3.51 -9.22
C PHE A 47 -10.83 2.27 -8.65
N MET A 48 -10.75 2.09 -7.33
CA MET A 48 -11.21 0.89 -6.65
C MET A 48 -12.40 1.17 -5.73
N THR A 49 -13.26 0.17 -5.55
CA THR A 49 -14.31 0.21 -4.52
C THR A 49 -13.69 -0.09 -3.15
N TRP A 50 -14.05 0.69 -2.13
CA TRP A 50 -13.76 0.36 -0.73
C TRP A 50 -14.86 -0.56 -0.18
N ARG A 51 -14.50 -1.75 0.32
CA ARG A 51 -15.47 -2.84 0.49
C ARG A 51 -15.73 -3.25 1.94
N THR A 52 -15.25 -2.53 2.94
CA THR A 52 -15.48 -2.91 4.34
C THR A 52 -15.30 -1.71 5.26
N VAL A 53 -16.12 -1.59 6.30
CA VAL A 53 -15.97 -0.51 7.29
C VAL A 53 -14.98 -0.91 8.39
N ASP A 54 -14.98 -2.18 8.77
CA ASP A 54 -14.29 -2.73 9.94
C ASP A 54 -13.09 -3.63 9.58
N GLY A 55 -12.96 -4.02 8.31
CA GLY A 55 -11.95 -4.98 7.85
C GLY A 55 -12.38 -6.45 7.92
N SER A 56 -13.57 -6.73 8.43
CA SER A 56 -14.12 -8.08 8.61
C SER A 56 -15.37 -8.33 7.77
N THR A 57 -16.33 -7.40 7.78
CA THR A 57 -17.55 -7.52 7.01
C THR A 57 -17.31 -6.99 5.60
N LEU A 58 -17.25 -7.91 4.63
CA LEU A 58 -17.00 -7.58 3.23
C LEU A 58 -18.32 -7.30 2.51
N ILE A 59 -18.41 -6.10 1.94
CA ILE A 59 -19.52 -5.66 1.09
C ILE A 59 -19.29 -6.15 -0.35
N PRO A 60 -20.27 -6.82 -0.99
CA PRO A 60 -20.17 -7.24 -2.37
C PRO A 60 -19.89 -6.08 -3.34
N ASN A 61 -19.16 -6.35 -4.41
CA ASN A 61 -19.05 -5.38 -5.50
C ASN A 61 -20.43 -5.14 -6.12
N GLY A 62 -20.73 -3.90 -6.48
CA GLY A 62 -22.03 -3.51 -7.04
C GLY A 62 -23.15 -3.41 -6.00
N SER A 63 -22.85 -3.49 -4.71
CA SER A 63 -23.83 -3.22 -3.65
C SER A 63 -24.19 -1.73 -3.60
N ASP A 64 -25.46 -1.43 -3.36
CA ASP A 64 -25.97 -0.06 -3.12
C ASP A 64 -25.33 0.61 -1.88
N LEU A 65 -24.64 -0.16 -1.02
CA LEU A 65 -23.92 0.35 0.15
C LEU A 65 -22.51 0.85 -0.18
N ALA A 66 -22.07 0.88 -1.45
CA ALA A 66 -20.68 1.22 -1.79
C ALA A 66 -20.28 2.62 -1.28
N LEU A 67 -21.15 3.62 -1.45
CA LEU A 67 -20.88 4.99 -0.98
C LEU A 67 -20.84 5.09 0.54
N GLU A 68 -21.78 4.45 1.24
CA GLU A 68 -21.79 4.41 2.70
C GLU A 68 -20.53 3.71 3.23
N THR A 69 -20.17 2.57 2.63
CA THR A 69 -19.00 1.78 3.01
C THR A 69 -17.70 2.55 2.82
N LEU A 70 -17.56 3.27 1.69
CA LEU A 70 -16.41 4.14 1.45
C LEU A 70 -16.39 5.29 2.46
N THR A 71 -17.52 5.95 2.70
CA THR A 71 -17.57 7.10 3.61
C THR A 71 -17.25 6.70 5.05
N ARG A 72 -17.85 5.62 5.55
CA ARG A 72 -17.66 5.17 6.95
C ARG A 72 -16.35 4.41 7.16
N GLY A 73 -15.84 3.73 6.13
CA GLY A 73 -14.59 2.97 6.17
C GLY A 73 -13.37 3.81 5.78
N LEU A 74 -13.24 4.11 4.48
CA LEU A 74 -12.11 4.82 3.88
C LEU A 74 -11.96 6.23 4.47
N LEU A 75 -13.05 6.99 4.53
CA LEU A 75 -13.02 8.41 4.93
C LEU A 75 -13.13 8.63 6.44
N SER A 76 -13.11 7.57 7.25
CA SER A 76 -13.01 7.75 8.70
C SER A 76 -11.68 8.42 9.06
N PRO A 77 -11.63 9.33 10.05
CA PRO A 77 -10.41 10.07 10.37
C PRO A 77 -9.20 9.16 10.65
N ARG A 78 -9.41 8.05 11.35
CA ARG A 78 -8.35 7.07 11.66
C ARG A 78 -7.82 6.41 10.39
N THR A 79 -8.70 5.93 9.51
CA THR A 79 -8.29 5.29 8.25
C THR A 79 -7.56 6.26 7.34
N LEU A 80 -8.03 7.51 7.22
CA LEU A 80 -7.38 8.53 6.39
C LEU A 80 -5.97 8.86 6.88
N LEU A 81 -5.77 9.02 8.19
CA LEU A 81 -4.45 9.29 8.77
C LEU A 81 -3.50 8.11 8.60
N ASP A 82 -3.99 6.89 8.80
CA ASP A 82 -3.19 5.69 8.54
C ASP A 82 -2.83 5.57 7.05
N LEU A 83 -3.79 5.84 6.15
CA LEU A 83 -3.56 5.83 4.70
C LEU A 83 -2.48 6.82 4.30
N LEU A 84 -2.61 8.07 4.77
CA LEU A 84 -1.66 9.14 4.50
C LEU A 84 -0.24 8.76 4.93
N ARG A 85 -0.11 8.13 6.11
CA ARG A 85 1.20 7.83 6.69
C ARG A 85 1.86 6.60 6.08
N TRP A 86 1.10 5.56 5.74
CA TRP A 86 1.66 4.23 5.49
C TRP A 86 1.21 3.54 4.21
N PHE A 87 0.26 4.11 3.47
CA PHE A 87 -0.37 3.42 2.35
C PHE A 87 -0.42 4.27 1.08
N VAL A 88 0.54 5.18 0.98
CA VAL A 88 0.83 5.99 -0.21
C VAL A 88 2.31 5.82 -0.51
N VAL A 89 2.61 5.53 -1.77
CA VAL A 89 3.98 5.55 -2.30
C VAL A 89 4.02 6.37 -3.58
N PHE A 90 5.21 6.88 -3.87
CA PHE A 90 5.50 7.57 -5.12
C PHE A 90 6.58 6.75 -5.84
N GLU A 91 6.28 6.29 -7.04
CA GLU A 91 7.26 5.62 -7.89
C GLU A 91 7.68 6.56 -9.01
N ASP A 92 8.97 6.58 -9.36
CA ASP A 92 9.45 7.30 -10.54
C ASP A 92 10.21 6.32 -11.45
N GLU A 93 9.79 6.25 -12.70
CA GLU A 93 10.41 5.44 -13.76
C GLU A 93 11.12 6.34 -14.81
N GLY A 94 11.50 7.56 -14.42
CA GLY A 94 12.14 8.56 -15.29
C GLY A 94 11.14 9.40 -16.09
N LYS A 95 9.84 9.24 -15.83
CA LYS A 95 8.75 10.03 -16.45
C LYS A 95 8.08 10.99 -15.46
N GLY A 96 8.61 11.06 -14.23
CA GLY A 96 8.05 11.82 -13.13
C GLY A 96 7.26 10.95 -12.15
N PRO A 97 6.88 11.52 -11.00
CA PRO A 97 6.32 10.76 -9.88
C PRO A 97 4.91 10.25 -10.18
N ILE A 98 4.74 8.94 -10.03
CA ILE A 98 3.46 8.22 -10.08
C ILE A 98 3.03 7.94 -8.64
N LYS A 99 2.02 8.65 -8.18
CA LYS A 99 1.41 8.41 -6.86
C LYS A 99 0.55 7.15 -6.91
N LYS A 100 0.74 6.23 -5.97
CA LYS A 100 -0.13 5.06 -5.76
C LYS A 100 -0.69 5.09 -4.34
N VAL A 101 -1.96 4.69 -4.19
CA VAL A 101 -2.63 4.51 -2.90
C VAL A 101 -3.04 3.05 -2.77
N ALA A 102 -2.91 2.48 -1.57
CA ALA A 102 -3.25 1.09 -1.34
C ALA A 102 -4.73 0.79 -1.59
N GLY A 103 -5.01 -0.39 -2.15
CA GLY A 103 -6.34 -0.98 -2.19
C GLY A 103 -6.84 -1.38 -0.80
N TYR A 104 -8.16 -1.51 -0.62
CA TYR A 104 -8.73 -1.84 0.70
C TYR A 104 -8.20 -3.17 1.25
N HIS A 105 -8.00 -4.16 0.37
CA HIS A 105 -7.45 -5.47 0.73
C HIS A 105 -6.01 -5.36 1.21
N GLN A 106 -5.19 -4.49 0.60
CA GLN A 106 -3.81 -4.25 1.03
C GLN A 106 -3.79 -3.55 2.39
N PHE A 107 -4.62 -2.51 2.56
CA PHE A 107 -4.74 -1.78 3.83
C PHE A 107 -5.08 -2.71 4.99
N HIS A 108 -6.14 -3.50 4.87
CA HIS A 108 -6.57 -4.40 5.93
C HIS A 108 -5.63 -5.60 6.12
N ALA A 109 -5.06 -6.15 5.04
CA ALA A 109 -4.09 -7.25 5.14
C ALA A 109 -2.83 -6.83 5.90
N VAL A 110 -2.27 -5.65 5.62
CA VAL A 110 -1.08 -5.15 6.33
C VAL A 110 -1.37 -4.94 7.80
N ARG A 111 -2.52 -4.36 8.16
CA ARG A 111 -2.89 -4.17 9.58
C ARG A 111 -2.99 -5.51 10.31
N LYS A 112 -3.64 -6.50 9.69
CA LYS A 112 -3.76 -7.84 10.25
C LYS A 112 -2.40 -8.52 10.36
N ALA A 113 -1.53 -8.36 9.36
CA ALA A 113 -0.19 -8.93 9.36
C ALA A 113 0.69 -8.32 10.46
N VAL A 114 0.67 -7.00 10.66
CA VAL A 114 1.39 -6.34 11.75
C VAL A 114 0.93 -6.87 13.11
N GLY A 115 -0.38 -6.95 13.34
CA GLY A 115 -0.91 -7.55 14.58
C GLY A 115 -0.42 -8.99 14.79
N SER A 116 -0.46 -9.81 13.73
CA SER A 116 0.01 -11.19 13.79
C SER A 116 1.53 -11.31 14.03
N ILE A 117 2.33 -10.36 13.51
CA ILE A 117 3.78 -10.30 13.75
C ILE A 117 4.07 -9.97 15.22
N LEU A 118 3.37 -8.98 15.78
CA LEU A 118 3.50 -8.62 17.20
C LEU A 118 3.13 -9.79 18.10
N GLU A 119 2.02 -10.46 17.81
CA GLU A 119 1.64 -11.67 18.53
C GLU A 119 2.68 -12.78 18.36
N ALA A 120 3.27 -12.93 17.15
CA ALA A 120 4.27 -13.96 16.82
C ALA A 120 5.58 -13.80 17.60
N ARG A 121 6.00 -12.56 17.83
CA ARG A 121 7.20 -12.22 18.62
C ARG A 121 7.14 -12.83 20.01
N GLU A 122 5.97 -12.81 20.64
CA GLU A 122 5.74 -13.33 21.99
C GLU A 122 5.48 -14.85 22.04
N ARG A 123 5.52 -15.55 20.90
CA ARG A 123 5.28 -17.01 20.78
C ARG A 123 6.42 -17.73 20.07
N ASP A 124 6.12 -18.38 18.95
CA ASP A 124 7.03 -19.21 18.15
C ASP A 124 7.64 -18.49 16.94
N GLY A 125 7.43 -17.16 16.82
CA GLY A 125 7.95 -16.35 15.71
C GLY A 125 7.19 -16.51 14.38
N LYS A 126 6.09 -17.28 14.32
CA LYS A 126 5.41 -17.60 13.05
C LYS A 126 4.17 -16.74 12.80
N ALA A 127 4.32 -15.60 12.12
CA ALA A 127 3.20 -14.68 11.88
C ALA A 127 2.08 -15.23 10.97
N GLY A 128 2.38 -16.08 9.99
CA GLY A 128 1.37 -16.73 9.14
C GLY A 128 1.53 -16.45 7.64
N VAL A 129 0.44 -16.64 6.89
CA VAL A 129 0.42 -16.61 5.42
C VAL A 129 -0.64 -15.62 4.92
N ILE A 130 -0.27 -14.80 3.93
CA ILE A 130 -1.21 -13.93 3.23
C ILE A 130 -1.42 -14.47 1.81
N TRP A 131 -2.67 -14.85 1.50
CA TRP A 131 -3.05 -15.36 0.18
C TRP A 131 -3.60 -14.24 -0.71
N HIS A 132 -3.08 -14.14 -1.94
CA HIS A 132 -3.48 -13.14 -2.92
C HIS A 132 -3.67 -13.74 -4.31
N THR A 133 -4.53 -13.14 -5.11
CA THR A 133 -4.62 -13.41 -6.54
C THR A 133 -3.53 -12.67 -7.31
N GLN A 134 -3.15 -13.20 -8.48
CA GLN A 134 -2.21 -12.54 -9.38
C GLN A 134 -2.76 -11.18 -9.82
N GLY A 135 -1.88 -10.17 -9.90
CA GLY A 135 -2.25 -8.81 -10.29
C GLY A 135 -2.92 -7.96 -9.19
N SER A 136 -3.13 -8.50 -7.99
CA SER A 136 -3.75 -7.76 -6.86
C SER A 136 -2.83 -6.76 -6.16
N GLY A 137 -1.59 -6.59 -6.63
CA GLY A 137 -0.60 -5.68 -6.04
C GLY A 137 0.18 -6.29 -4.86
N LYS A 138 0.56 -7.57 -4.94
CA LYS A 138 1.33 -8.26 -3.88
C LYS A 138 2.62 -7.51 -3.51
N SER A 139 3.41 -7.06 -4.49
CA SER A 139 4.68 -6.37 -4.22
C SER A 139 4.47 -5.07 -3.43
N LEU A 140 3.48 -4.25 -3.81
CA LEU A 140 3.11 -3.05 -3.05
C LEU A 140 2.63 -3.38 -1.63
N LEU A 141 1.86 -4.46 -1.46
CA LEU A 141 1.45 -4.92 -0.12
C LEU A 141 2.66 -5.24 0.74
N MET A 142 3.65 -5.95 0.19
CA MET A 142 4.89 -6.28 0.89
C MET A 142 5.66 -5.02 1.27
N THR A 143 5.73 -4.02 0.38
CA THR A 143 6.33 -2.71 0.68
C THR A 143 5.62 -1.98 1.81
N PHE A 144 4.28 -1.93 1.81
CA PHE A 144 3.51 -1.33 2.91
C PHE A 144 3.71 -2.07 4.23
N LEU A 145 3.77 -3.41 4.19
CA LEU A 145 4.05 -4.22 5.37
C LEU A 145 5.46 -3.95 5.90
N ALA A 146 6.46 -3.92 5.01
CA ALA A 146 7.84 -3.64 5.36
C ALA A 146 7.97 -2.28 6.04
N GLY A 147 7.46 -1.20 5.43
CA GLY A 147 7.49 0.14 6.03
C GLY A 147 6.77 0.17 7.39
N ARG A 148 5.61 -0.48 7.50
CA ARG A 148 4.89 -0.58 8.78
C ARG A 148 5.67 -1.31 9.87
N VAL A 149 6.43 -2.33 9.51
CA VAL A 149 7.23 -3.15 10.44
C VAL A 149 8.53 -2.45 10.83
N MET A 150 9.25 -1.88 9.86
CA MET A 150 10.49 -1.12 10.08
C MET A 150 10.28 0.04 11.06
N HIS A 151 9.13 0.70 10.97
CA HIS A 151 8.81 1.86 11.81
C HIS A 151 7.92 1.53 13.02
N HIS A 152 7.69 0.24 13.32
CA HIS A 152 6.87 -0.13 14.46
C HIS A 152 7.67 -0.01 15.77
N PRO A 153 7.24 0.81 16.76
CA PRO A 153 8.02 1.02 17.99
C PRO A 153 8.32 -0.27 18.75
N GLU A 154 7.36 -1.21 18.77
CA GLU A 154 7.51 -2.50 19.47
C GLU A 154 8.45 -3.49 18.75
N LEU A 155 8.88 -3.23 17.52
CA LEU A 155 9.74 -4.14 16.75
C LEU A 155 11.21 -3.73 16.75
N GLU A 156 11.57 -2.61 17.39
CA GLU A 156 12.95 -2.22 17.71
C GLU A 156 13.92 -2.30 16.50
N ASN A 157 13.53 -1.69 15.37
CA ASN A 157 14.32 -1.68 14.12
C ASN A 157 14.65 -3.10 13.60
N PRO A 158 13.63 -3.87 13.17
CA PRO A 158 13.82 -5.26 12.78
C PRO A 158 14.60 -5.39 11.47
N THR A 159 15.33 -6.49 11.29
CA THR A 159 15.90 -6.86 9.99
C THR A 159 14.85 -7.56 9.12
N LEU A 160 14.61 -7.06 7.92
CA LEU A 160 13.71 -7.68 6.95
C LEU A 160 14.48 -8.44 5.87
N LEU A 161 14.31 -9.77 5.85
CA LEU A 161 14.80 -10.63 4.76
C LEU A 161 13.65 -11.03 3.85
N VAL A 162 13.74 -10.68 2.57
CA VAL A 162 12.77 -11.06 1.55
C VAL A 162 13.39 -12.14 0.67
N LEU A 163 12.72 -13.28 0.55
CA LEU A 163 13.19 -14.41 -0.25
C LEU A 163 12.23 -14.67 -1.41
N THR A 164 12.80 -14.88 -2.59
CA THR A 164 12.08 -15.25 -3.80
C THR A 164 12.63 -16.55 -4.37
N ASP A 165 11.84 -17.22 -5.22
CA ASP A 165 12.21 -18.52 -5.82
C ASP A 165 12.97 -18.38 -7.15
N ARG A 166 12.98 -17.18 -7.75
CA ARG A 166 13.57 -16.93 -9.07
C ARG A 166 14.14 -15.51 -9.18
N ASN A 167 15.27 -15.38 -9.87
CA ASN A 167 16.00 -14.12 -10.04
C ASN A 167 15.19 -13.03 -10.77
N ASP A 168 14.34 -13.40 -11.73
CA ASP A 168 13.48 -12.42 -12.42
C ASP A 168 12.46 -11.78 -11.47
N LEU A 169 11.88 -12.59 -10.58
CA LEU A 169 10.93 -12.14 -9.58
C LEU A 169 11.62 -11.32 -8.50
N ASP A 170 12.83 -11.74 -8.12
CA ASP A 170 13.69 -11.01 -7.19
C ASP A 170 13.98 -9.58 -7.68
N ASN A 171 14.46 -9.46 -8.91
CA ASN A 171 14.76 -8.17 -9.54
C ASN A 171 13.53 -7.26 -9.62
N GLN A 172 12.35 -7.82 -9.95
CA GLN A 172 11.10 -7.04 -9.98
C GLN A 172 10.69 -6.54 -8.60
N LEU A 173 10.85 -7.38 -7.57
CA LEU A 173 10.49 -7.05 -6.21
C LEU A 173 11.46 -6.04 -5.62
N PHE A 174 12.76 -6.24 -5.81
CA PHE A 174 13.81 -5.30 -5.44
C PHE A 174 13.55 -3.93 -6.06
N ALA A 175 13.28 -3.87 -7.37
CA ALA A 175 12.98 -2.61 -8.04
C ALA A 175 11.72 -1.91 -7.46
N THR A 176 10.72 -2.67 -7.02
CA THR A 176 9.53 -2.11 -6.35
C THR A 176 9.90 -1.50 -5.00
N PHE A 177 10.67 -2.22 -4.18
CA PHE A 177 11.15 -1.73 -2.88
C PHE A 177 12.04 -0.50 -3.06
N ALA A 178 12.98 -0.52 -4.01
CA ALA A 178 13.89 0.59 -4.29
C ALA A 178 13.14 1.85 -4.73
N ARG A 179 12.11 1.73 -5.58
CA ARG A 179 11.26 2.86 -5.96
C ARG A 179 10.41 3.41 -4.82
N CYS A 180 10.14 2.59 -3.80
CA CYS A 180 9.32 2.97 -2.64
C CYS A 180 10.12 3.21 -1.37
N LYS A 181 11.45 3.35 -1.46
CA LYS A 181 12.36 3.37 -0.31
C LYS A 181 12.04 4.41 0.78
N ASP A 182 11.39 5.50 0.42
CA ASP A 182 11.01 6.56 1.36
C ASP A 182 10.10 6.04 2.49
N ILE A 183 9.32 4.97 2.23
CA ILE A 183 8.48 4.34 3.26
C ILE A 183 9.24 3.35 4.15
N LEU A 184 10.44 2.93 3.74
CA LEU A 184 11.26 1.95 4.45
C LEU A 184 12.22 2.63 5.44
N GLY A 185 12.65 3.86 5.14
CA GLY A 185 13.63 4.60 5.93
C GLY A 185 15.10 4.23 5.63
N GLU A 186 15.34 3.18 4.84
CA GLU A 186 16.65 2.77 4.34
C GLU A 186 16.57 2.30 2.87
N ASP A 187 17.71 2.32 2.18
CA ASP A 187 17.82 1.75 0.84
C ASP A 187 17.79 0.21 0.94
N PRO A 188 16.91 -0.50 0.21
CA PRO A 188 16.96 -1.96 0.16
C PRO A 188 18.24 -2.42 -0.53
N VAL A 189 18.78 -3.56 -0.08
CA VAL A 189 19.97 -4.19 -0.68
C VAL A 189 19.62 -5.59 -1.17
N GLN A 190 20.13 -5.96 -2.34
CA GLN A 190 19.96 -7.27 -2.95
C GLN A 190 21.21 -8.11 -2.73
N ALA A 191 21.06 -9.33 -2.23
CA ALA A 191 22.17 -10.25 -2.03
C ALA A 191 22.36 -11.15 -3.26
N GLU A 192 23.59 -11.26 -3.76
CA GLU A 192 23.94 -12.04 -4.96
C GLU A 192 24.32 -13.50 -4.63
N SER A 193 24.63 -13.79 -3.36
CA SER A 193 24.99 -15.13 -2.89
C SER A 193 24.72 -15.30 -1.39
N ILE A 194 24.82 -16.54 -0.91
CA ILE A 194 24.74 -16.83 0.54
C ILE A 194 25.89 -16.16 1.31
N SER A 195 27.10 -16.10 0.72
CA SER A 195 28.25 -15.46 1.36
C SER A 195 28.03 -13.95 1.47
N ASP A 196 27.58 -13.33 0.38
CA ASP A 196 27.22 -11.90 0.33
C ASP A 196 26.09 -11.57 1.32
N LEU A 197 25.04 -12.40 1.39
CA LEU A 197 23.97 -12.24 2.39
C LEU A 197 24.51 -12.27 3.83
N LYS A 198 25.47 -13.14 4.14
CA LYS A 198 26.07 -13.19 5.49
C LYS A 198 26.83 -11.90 5.79
N GLU A 199 27.57 -11.36 4.83
CA GLU A 199 28.27 -10.08 4.98
C GLU A 199 27.29 -8.92 5.16
N LEU A 200 26.19 -8.89 4.40
CA LEU A 200 25.14 -7.87 4.51
C LEU A 200 24.39 -7.92 5.85
N LEU A 201 24.24 -9.11 6.44
CA LEU A 201 23.63 -9.29 7.77
C LEU A 201 24.62 -8.98 8.91
N ASP A 202 25.92 -9.03 8.65
CA ASP A 202 26.99 -8.70 9.60
C ASP A 202 27.26 -7.18 9.66
N ARG A 203 26.18 -6.40 9.72
CA ARG A 203 26.22 -4.94 9.91
C ARG A 203 25.82 -4.60 11.34
N GLU A 204 26.58 -3.71 11.98
CA GLU A 204 26.10 -3.02 13.18
C GLU A 204 24.97 -2.07 12.76
N VAL A 205 23.73 -2.55 12.74
CA VAL A 205 22.59 -1.66 12.52
C VAL A 205 22.42 -0.83 13.79
N GLY A 206 22.87 0.43 13.72
CA GLY A 206 22.74 1.39 14.80
C GLY A 206 21.30 1.48 15.27
N GLY A 207 21.09 1.20 16.55
CA GLY A 207 19.85 1.55 17.24
C GLY A 207 19.64 3.06 17.15
N VAL A 208 18.40 3.46 16.84
CA VAL A 208 17.93 4.81 17.16
C VAL A 208 17.68 4.89 18.66
#